data_AF-A0A6G0QDP1-F1
#
_entry.id   AF-A0A6G0QDP1-F1
#
_cell.length_a   1.000
_cell.length_b   1.000
_cell.length_c   1.000
_cell.angle_alpha   90.00
_cell.angle_beta   90.00
_cell.angle_gamma   90.00
#
_symmetry.space_group_name_H-M   'P 1'
#
loop_
_entity.id
_entity.type
_entity.pdbx_description
1 polymer ?
#
loop_
_entity_poly.entity_id
_entity_poly.type
_entity_poly.pdbx_seq_one_letter_code
_entity_poly.pdbx_strand_id
1 'polypeptide(L)'
;MGNAQSGKGFVYSPNDYQLAIEASKELEYLLEKEFGAFGQGLHEKVSSVESAIPVPTVRSIRYVATLRNRLIHDRDVRALPDRQQFIRKFDEAMVELNIIIEKKRLDARGGETPAAPGCVIS
;
A
#
# COMPACT_ATOMS: atom_id res chain seq x y z
N MET A 1 -11.99 3.37 -28.55
CA MET A 1 -11.60 4.44 -27.60
C MET A 1 -10.91 3.78 -26.41
N GLY A 2 -9.63 4.07 -26.19
CA GLY A 2 -8.81 3.42 -25.17
C GLY A 2 -9.24 3.81 -23.75
N ASN A 3 -9.45 2.80 -22.90
CA ASN A 3 -9.75 2.94 -21.49
C ASN A 3 -8.51 3.45 -20.74
N ALA A 4 -8.47 4.75 -20.46
CA ALA A 4 -7.62 5.30 -19.41
C ALA A 4 -8.38 5.15 -18.08
N GLN A 5 -8.04 4.12 -17.30
CA GLN A 5 -8.52 3.99 -15.92
C GLN A 5 -7.80 5.02 -15.05
N SER A 6 -8.26 6.28 -15.10
CA SER A 6 -7.95 7.28 -14.08
C SER A 6 -8.91 7.13 -12.91
N GLY A 7 -8.36 6.83 -11.73
CA GLY A 7 -8.94 7.13 -10.43
C GLY A 7 -10.25 6.43 -10.06
N LYS A 8 -10.20 5.13 -9.71
CA LYS A 8 -11.17 4.62 -8.74
C LYS A 8 -10.75 5.11 -7.36
N GLY A 9 -11.29 6.26 -6.93
CA GLY A 9 -11.22 6.64 -5.52
C GLY A 9 -11.79 5.50 -4.67
N PHE A 10 -11.08 5.12 -3.61
CA PHE A 10 -11.56 4.08 -2.71
C PHE A 10 -12.93 4.49 -2.15
N VAL A 11 -13.96 3.66 -2.35
CA VAL A 11 -15.31 3.99 -1.88
C VAL A 11 -15.40 3.60 -0.41
N TYR A 12 -15.44 4.60 0.46
CA TYR A 12 -15.47 4.39 1.91
C TYR A 12 -16.86 3.97 2.41
N SER A 13 -16.96 2.79 3.02
CA SER A 13 -18.19 2.35 3.68
C SER A 13 -18.54 3.29 4.85
N PRO A 14 -19.82 3.70 5.03
CA PRO A 14 -20.23 4.53 6.16
C PRO A 14 -20.05 3.84 7.53
N ASN A 15 -19.89 2.52 7.56
CA ASN A 15 -19.60 1.77 8.78
C ASN A 15 -18.09 1.76 9.07
N ASP A 16 -17.68 2.19 10.26
CA ASP A 16 -16.27 2.28 10.67
C ASP A 16 -15.55 0.93 10.72
N TYR A 17 -16.22 -0.15 11.13
CA TYR A 17 -15.65 -1.50 11.12
C TYR A 17 -15.35 -1.95 9.70
N GLN A 18 -16.34 -1.79 8.82
CA GLN A 18 -16.20 -2.18 7.42
C GLN A 18 -15.10 -1.34 6.75
N LEU A 19 -15.11 -0.03 6.95
CA LEU A 19 -14.07 0.88 6.49
C LEU A 19 -12.68 0.42 6.93
N ALA A 20 -12.48 0.16 8.22
CA ALA A 20 -11.18 -0.23 8.74
C ALA A 20 -10.71 -1.59 8.21
N ILE A 21 -11.63 -2.55 8.06
CA ILE A 21 -11.33 -3.88 7.53
C ILE A 21 -10.96 -3.80 6.04
N GLU A 22 -11.75 -3.10 5.23
CA GLU A 22 -11.53 -2.98 3.79
C GLU A 22 -10.25 -2.22 3.48
N ALA A 23 -10.02 -1.07 4.15
CA ALA A 23 -8.80 -0.30 4.00
C ALA A 23 -7.55 -1.12 4.39
N SER A 24 -7.64 -1.90 5.47
CA SER A 24 -6.52 -2.75 5.89
C SER A 24 -6.25 -3.85 4.86
N LYS A 25 -7.29 -4.53 4.36
CA LYS A 25 -7.15 -5.57 3.33
C LYS A 25 -6.49 -5.05 2.07
N GLU A 26 -6.83 -3.84 1.66
CA GLU A 26 -6.24 -3.22 0.46
C GLU A 26 -4.74 -2.95 0.64
N LEU A 27 -4.34 -2.35 1.76
CA LEU A 27 -2.91 -2.14 2.06
C LEU A 27 -2.17 -3.47 2.18
N GLU A 28 -2.76 -4.46 2.85
CA GLU A 28 -2.16 -5.78 2.98
C GLU A 28 -1.92 -6.44 1.62
N TYR A 29 -2.92 -6.42 0.74
CA TYR A 29 -2.82 -6.96 -0.61
C TYR A 29 -1.72 -6.27 -1.42
N LEU A 30 -1.64 -4.94 -1.35
CA LEU A 30 -0.65 -4.17 -2.08
C LEU A 30 0.78 -4.46 -1.60
N LEU A 31 0.98 -4.54 -0.28
CA LEU A 31 2.27 -4.87 0.33
C LEU A 31 2.72 -6.30 -0.02
N GLU A 32 1.82 -7.28 0.04
CA GLU A 32 2.12 -8.66 -0.34
C GLU A 32 2.51 -8.76 -1.82
N LYS A 33 1.70 -8.17 -2.70
CA LYS A 33 1.86 -8.34 -4.15
C LYS A 33 3.08 -7.62 -4.72
N GLU A 34 3.32 -6.37 -4.32
CA GLU A 34 4.33 -5.53 -4.97
C GLU A 34 5.66 -5.51 -4.23
N PHE A 35 5.63 -5.80 -2.92
CA PHE A 35 6.81 -5.78 -2.04
C PHE A 35 7.16 -7.16 -1.47
N GLY A 36 6.31 -8.19 -1.63
CA GLY A 36 6.57 -9.51 -1.07
C GLY A 36 6.46 -9.54 0.45
N ALA A 37 5.65 -8.66 1.04
CA ALA A 37 5.46 -8.60 2.48
C ALA A 37 4.89 -9.91 3.04
N PHE A 38 5.23 -10.24 4.28
CA PHE A 38 4.76 -11.44 4.97
C PHE A 38 4.36 -11.12 6.41
N GLY A 39 3.40 -11.87 6.95
CA GLY A 39 2.88 -11.69 8.30
C GLY A 39 1.38 -11.96 8.39
N GLN A 40 0.86 -12.10 9.61
CA GLN A 40 -0.55 -12.42 9.86
C GLN A 40 -1.49 -11.23 9.69
N GLY A 41 -0.98 -10.00 9.78
CA GLY A 41 -1.77 -8.79 9.60
C GLY A 41 -0.93 -7.58 9.19
N LEU A 42 -1.61 -6.47 8.91
CA LEU A 42 -1.02 -5.25 8.35
C LEU A 42 0.23 -4.76 9.10
N HIS A 43 0.23 -4.84 10.44
CA HIS A 43 1.38 -4.38 11.24
C HIS A 43 2.63 -5.24 11.03
N GLU A 44 2.47 -6.56 10.96
CA GLU A 44 3.58 -7.47 10.70
C GLU A 44 4.08 -7.33 9.26
N LYS A 45 3.13 -7.28 8.30
CA LYS A 45 3.42 -7.09 6.89
C LYS A 45 4.22 -5.82 6.63
N VAL A 46 3.80 -4.66 7.15
CA VAL A 46 4.56 -3.42 6.97
C VAL A 46 5.95 -3.49 7.60
N SER A 47 6.09 -4.18 8.73
CA SER A 47 7.39 -4.34 9.39
C SER A 47 8.34 -5.23 8.56
N SER A 48 7.81 -6.24 7.86
CA SER A 48 8.60 -7.11 6.99
C SER A 48 9.24 -6.38 5.79
N VAL A 49 8.64 -5.26 5.36
CA VAL A 49 9.08 -4.49 4.18
C VAL A 49 9.46 -3.04 4.53
N GLU A 50 9.68 -2.73 5.81
CA GLU A 50 9.95 -1.36 6.26
C GLU A 50 11.22 -0.75 5.67
N SER A 51 12.18 -1.59 5.25
CA SER A 51 13.42 -1.17 4.59
C SER A 51 13.21 -0.74 3.13
N ALA A 52 12.16 -1.22 2.48
CA ALA A 52 11.85 -0.93 1.07
C ALA A 52 10.88 0.25 0.91
N ILE A 53 10.33 0.77 2.01
CA ILE A 53 9.28 1.79 2.01
C ILE A 53 9.78 3.01 2.81
N PRO A 54 9.48 4.25 2.38
CA PRO A 54 9.81 5.44 3.14
C PRO A 54 9.21 5.43 4.55
N VAL A 55 9.99 5.88 5.53
CA VAL A 55 9.58 6.05 6.93
C VAL A 55 8.23 6.78 7.10
N PRO A 56 7.92 7.89 6.40
CA PRO A 56 6.61 8.53 6.54
C PRO A 56 5.46 7.62 6.12
N THR A 57 5.59 6.89 5.02
CA THR A 57 4.59 5.93 4.54
C THR A 57 4.38 4.80 5.55
N VAL A 58 5.47 4.25 6.09
CA VAL A 58 5.42 3.21 7.14
C VAL A 58 4.66 3.72 8.36
N ARG A 59 4.86 4.98 8.77
CA ARG A 59 4.12 5.59 9.90
C ARG A 59 2.63 5.70 9.60
N SER A 60 2.25 6.11 8.39
CA SER A 60 0.84 6.20 7.98
C SER A 60 0.17 4.81 7.98
N ILE A 61 0.84 3.78 7.46
CA ILE A 61 0.34 2.40 7.50
C ILE A 61 0.23 1.88 8.94
N ARG A 62 1.23 2.12 9.78
CA ARG A 62 1.21 1.72 11.20
C ARG A 62 0.07 2.40 11.95
N TYR A 63 -0.25 3.66 11.63
CA TYR A 63 -1.39 4.35 12.21
C TYR A 63 -2.72 3.64 11.87
N VAL A 64 -2.93 3.30 10.59
CA VAL A 64 -4.10 2.53 10.12
C VAL A 64 -4.19 1.18 10.83
N ALA A 65 -3.08 0.42 10.89
CA ALA A 65 -3.02 -0.86 11.57
C ALA A 65 -3.36 -0.76 13.06
N THR A 66 -2.84 0.27 13.74
CA THR A 66 -3.10 0.52 15.17
C THR A 66 -4.58 0.80 15.42
N LEU A 67 -5.20 1.68 14.64
CA LEU A 67 -6.61 2.00 14.81
C LEU A 67 -7.53 0.83 14.45
N ARG A 68 -7.24 0.10 13.37
CA ARG A 68 -8.00 -1.12 13.04
C ARG A 68 -7.90 -2.14 14.16
N ASN A 69 -6.71 -2.36 14.72
CA ASN A 69 -6.53 -3.33 15.80
C ASN A 69 -7.30 -2.92 17.05
N ARG A 70 -7.27 -1.64 17.42
CA ARG A 70 -8.09 -1.13 18.52
C ARG A 70 -9.57 -1.33 18.24
N LEU A 71 -10.07 -0.89 17.08
CA LEU A 71 -11.49 -1.00 16.73
C LEU A 71 -12.00 -2.45 16.74
N ILE A 72 -11.17 -3.41 16.33
CA ILE A 72 -11.57 -4.82 16.21
C ILE A 72 -11.41 -5.60 17.51
N HIS A 73 -10.37 -5.30 18.30
CA HIS A 73 -10.04 -6.11 19.48
C HIS A 73 -10.43 -5.47 20.81
N ASP A 74 -10.55 -4.13 20.86
CA ASP A 74 -10.97 -3.42 22.06
C ASP A 74 -12.50 -3.39 22.15
N ARG A 75 -13.06 -3.94 23.23
CA ARG A 75 -14.51 -4.04 23.43
C ARG A 75 -15.17 -2.68 23.71
N ASP A 76 -14.38 -1.72 24.19
CA ASP A 76 -14.86 -0.40 24.56
C ASP A 76 -14.82 0.58 23.38
N VAL A 77 -14.07 0.25 22.31
CA VAL A 77 -13.98 1.04 21.09
C VAL A 77 -15.03 0.57 20.08
N ARG A 78 -16.04 1.39 19.83
CA ARG A 78 -17.14 1.09 18.90
C ARG A 78 -17.14 1.88 17.60
N ALA A 79 -16.24 2.85 17.47
CA ALA A 79 -16.13 3.75 16.34
C ALA A 79 -14.67 4.22 16.17
N LEU A 80 -14.33 4.70 14.97
CA LEU A 80 -13.05 5.35 14.76
C LEU A 80 -13.06 6.72 15.46
N PRO A 81 -12.05 7.03 16.30
CA PRO A 81 -12.03 8.29 17.05
C PRO A 81 -11.94 9.51 16.13
N ASP A 82 -11.16 9.42 15.05
CA ASP A 82 -11.16 10.39 13.97
C ASP A 82 -11.17 9.64 12.63
N ARG A 83 -12.38 9.43 12.11
CA ARG A 83 -12.61 8.79 10.82
C ARG A 83 -11.92 9.52 9.66
N GLN A 84 -11.90 10.85 9.69
CA GLN A 84 -11.28 11.64 8.62
C GLN A 84 -9.76 11.51 8.65
N GLN A 85 -9.15 11.47 9.83
CA GLN A 85 -7.72 11.22 9.96
C GLN A 85 -7.35 9.80 9.52
N PHE A 86 -8.18 8.80 9.83
CA PHE A 86 -8.00 7.43 9.34
C PHE A 86 -7.98 7.38 7.81
N ILE A 87 -8.99 7.99 7.17
CA ILE A 87 -9.09 8.07 5.71
C ILE A 87 -7.87 8.78 5.11
N ARG A 88 -7.51 9.96 5.64
CA ARG A 88 -6.33 10.71 5.16
C ARG A 88 -5.06 9.88 5.24
N LYS A 89 -4.83 9.17 6.35
CA LYS A 89 -3.62 8.35 6.54
C LYS A 89 -3.59 7.14 5.60
N PHE A 90 -4.76 6.55 5.33
CA PHE A 90 -4.89 5.50 4.32
C PHE A 90 -4.62 6.04 2.91
N ASP A 91 -5.22 7.17 2.53
CA ASP A 91 -5.01 7.82 1.23
C ASP A 91 -3.54 8.20 1.01
N GLU A 92 -2.91 8.84 2.00
CA GLU A 92 -1.48 9.18 1.97
C GLU A 92 -0.63 7.93 1.72
N ALA A 93 -0.89 6.85 2.46
CA ALA A 93 -0.17 5.59 2.29
C ALA A 93 -0.39 4.99 0.90
N MET A 94 -1.62 4.98 0.39
CA MET A 94 -1.94 4.44 -0.94
C MET A 94 -1.26 5.25 -2.06
N VAL A 95 -1.29 6.57 -1.99
CA VAL A 95 -0.63 7.43 -2.99
C VAL A 95 0.87 7.19 -2.98
N GLU A 96 1.51 7.22 -1.81
CA GLU A 96 2.95 7.01 -1.69
C GLU A 96 3.38 5.62 -2.15
N LEU A 97 2.64 4.56 -1.78
CA LEU A 97 2.91 3.20 -2.24
C LEU A 97 2.82 3.08 -3.76
N ASN A 98 1.78 3.65 -4.37
CA ASN A 98 1.64 3.63 -5.83
C ASN A 98 2.82 4.32 -6.51
N ILE A 99 3.22 5.51 -6.05
CA ILE A 99 4.38 6.23 -6.59
C ILE A 99 5.64 5.35 -6.55
N ILE A 100 5.87 4.63 -5.46
CA ILE A 100 7.02 3.72 -5.31
C ILE A 100 6.92 2.54 -6.29
N ILE A 101 5.73 1.95 -6.42
CA ILE A 101 5.48 0.85 -7.35
C ILE A 101 5.71 1.28 -8.80
N GLU A 102 5.20 2.46 -9.17
CA GLU A 102 5.35 3.03 -10.49
C GLU A 102 6.81 3.32 -10.80
N LYS A 103 7.54 3.91 -9.85
CA LYS A 103 8.99 4.10 -9.96
C LYS A 103 9.74 2.78 -10.14
N LYS A 104 9.45 1.77 -9.32
CA LYS A 104 10.06 0.42 -9.42
C LYS A 104 9.79 -0.22 -10.79
N ARG A 105 8.61 -0.01 -11.36
CA ARG A 105 8.24 -0.49 -12.70
C ARG A 105 8.99 0.25 -13.81
N LEU A 106 9.22 1.55 -13.67
CA LEU A 106 10.02 2.33 -14.62
C LEU A 106 11.48 1.90 -14.59
N ASP A 107 12.05 1.73 -13.40
CA ASP A 107 13.44 1.27 -13.21
C ASP A 107 13.64 -0.14 -13.81
N ALA A 108 12.66 -1.03 -13.65
CA ALA A 108 12.68 -2.37 -14.25
C ALA A 108 12.64 -2.36 -15.79
N ARG A 109 12.01 -1.36 -16.41
CA ARG A 109 11.95 -1.20 -17.87
C ARG A 109 13.15 -0.47 -18.46
N GLY A 110 13.81 0.39 -17.67
CA GLY A 110 15.05 1.08 -18.06
C GLY A 110 16.31 0.22 -17.98
N GLY A 111 16.22 -0.99 -17.39
CA GLY A 111 17.31 -1.94 -17.24
C GLY A 111 17.51 -2.91 -18.40
N GLU A 112 16.68 -2.88 -19.45
CA GLU A 112 16.92 -3.66 -20.66
C GLU A 112 17.98 -2.95 -21.50
N THR A 113 19.25 -3.28 -21.23
CA THR A 113 20.34 -2.89 -22.12
C THR A 113 20.07 -3.58 -23.45
N PRO A 114 19.92 -2.86 -24.58
CA PRO A 114 19.94 -3.54 -25.87
C PRO A 114 21.33 -4.15 -25.99
N ALA A 115 21.42 -5.47 -25.98
CA ALA A 115 22.63 -6.18 -26.36
C ALA A 115 23.02 -5.68 -27.77
N ALA A 116 24.00 -4.80 -27.82
CA ALA A 116 24.46 -4.22 -29.06
C ALA A 116 25.06 -5.33 -29.96
N PRO A 117 24.88 -5.22 -31.29
CA PRO A 117 25.23 -6.27 -32.23
C PRO A 117 26.73 -6.28 -32.53
N GLY A 118 27.29 -7.47 -32.70
CA GLY A 118 28.46 -7.69 -33.54
C GLY A 118 29.69 -8.25 -32.86
N CYS A 119 30.02 -9.49 -33.20
CA CYS A 119 31.40 -9.85 -33.53
C CYS A 119 31.38 -10.99 -34.55
N VAL A 120 31.26 -10.64 -35.83
CA VAL A 120 31.75 -11.49 -36.91
C VAL A 120 33.25 -11.21 -37.01
N ILE A 121 34.07 -12.20 -36.71
CA ILE A 121 35.48 -12.21 -37.11
C ILE A 121 35.87 -13.63 -37.52
N SER A 122 36.32 -13.69 -38.77
CA SER A 122 37.14 -14.70 -39.46
C SER A 122 36.45 -15.99 -39.91
#